data_AF-A0A523G3X3-F1
#
_entry.id   AF-A0A523G3X3-F1
#
_cell.length_a   1.000
_cell.length_b   1.000
_cell.length_c   1.000
_cell.angle_alpha   90.00
_cell.angle_beta   90.00
_cell.angle_gamma   90.00
#
_symmetry.space_group_name_H-M   'P 1'
#
loop_
_entity.id
_entity.type
_entity.pdbx_description
1 polymer ?
#
loop_
_entity_poly.entity_id
_entity_poly.type
_entity_poly.pdbx_seq_one_letter_code
_entity_poly.pdbx_strand_id
1 'polypeptide(L)' 'MPEWLAEILAGPTTTVPLAGKALGLSRNASYEAAARGEIKVLNFGRRMVVPTAWLKKLLQLDSSEAP' A
#
# COMPACT_ATOMS: atom_id res chain seq x y z
N MET A 1 13.77 -8.32 2.61
CA MET A 1 12.80 -7.29 2.22
C MET A 1 13.59 -6.15 1.58
N PRO A 2 13.23 -5.64 0.39
CA PRO A 2 13.99 -4.53 -0.19
C PRO A 2 13.80 -3.25 0.63
N GLU A 3 14.86 -2.44 0.73
CA GLU A 3 14.93 -1.28 1.64
C GLU A 3 13.80 -0.25 1.40
N TRP A 4 13.46 -0.02 0.13
CA TRP A 4 12.35 0.87 -0.25
C TRP A 4 10.99 0.41 0.30
N LEU A 5 10.78 -0.90 0.50
CA LEU A 5 9.51 -1.41 1.02
C LEU A 5 9.42 -1.14 2.53
N ALA A 6 10.52 -1.29 3.26
CA ALA A 6 10.56 -0.98 4.69
C ALA A 6 10.27 0.51 4.94
N GLU A 7 10.84 1.40 4.12
CA GLU A 7 10.61 2.84 4.21
C GLU A 7 9.13 3.21 4.03
N ILE A 8 8.45 2.66 3.01
CA ILE A 8 7.03 2.96 2.80
C ILE A 8 6.14 2.39 3.91
N LEU A 9 6.53 1.27 4.52
CA LEU A 9 5.78 0.61 5.59
C LEU A 9 6.03 1.23 6.98
N ALA A 10 7.07 2.07 7.12
CA ALA A 10 7.35 2.82 8.34
C ALA A 10 6.33 3.94 8.58
N GLY A 11 5.83 4.57 7.51
CA GLY A 11 4.80 5.61 7.59
C GLY A 11 3.38 5.03 7.79
N PRO A 12 2.39 5.86 8.19
CA PRO A 12 0.99 5.44 8.31
C PRO A 12 0.27 5.33 6.96
N THR A 13 0.75 6.05 5.94
CA THR A 13 0.17 6.04 4.60
C THR A 13 1.29 6.09 3.55
N THR A 14 0.99 5.54 2.38
CA THR A 14 1.85 5.60 1.20
C THR A 14 1.06 6.05 -0.03
N THR A 15 1.72 6.23 -1.16
CA THR A 15 1.09 6.61 -2.43
C THR A 15 0.57 5.37 -3.17
N VAL A 16 -0.44 5.57 -4.04
CA VAL A 16 -0.99 4.49 -4.88
C VAL A 16 0.09 3.77 -5.72
N PRO A 17 1.02 4.46 -6.40
CA PRO A 17 2.08 3.79 -7.15
C PRO A 17 3.00 2.91 -6.28
N LEU A 18 3.36 3.38 -5.08
CA LEU A 18 4.23 2.63 -4.16
C LEU A 18 3.52 1.41 -3.58
N ALA A 19 2.24 1.55 -3.20
CA ALA A 19 1.43 0.43 -2.77
C ALA A 19 1.29 -0.62 -3.89
N GLY A 20 0.98 -0.21 -5.12
CA GLY A 20 0.89 -1.16 -6.22
C GLY A 20 2.23 -1.81 -6.58
N LYS A 21 3.36 -1.08 -6.47
CA LYS A 21 4.69 -1.68 -6.62
C LYS A 21 4.92 -2.79 -5.59
N ALA A 22 4.47 -2.62 -4.35
CA ALA A 22 4.53 -3.66 -3.32
C ALA A 22 3.66 -4.88 -3.63
N LEU A 23 2.62 -4.70 -4.45
CA LEU A 23 1.73 -5.75 -4.96
C LEU A 23 2.15 -6.30 -6.34
N GLY A 24 3.30 -5.89 -6.88
CA GLY A 24 3.78 -6.34 -8.20
C GLY A 24 3.13 -5.64 -9.40
N LEU A 25 2.44 -4.51 -9.19
CA LEU A 25 1.77 -3.75 -10.24
C LEU A 25 2.67 -2.64 -10.81
N SER A 26 2.48 -2.35 -12.10
CA SER A 26 3.02 -1.15 -12.73
C SER A 26 2.28 0.10 -12.22
N ARG A 27 2.87 1.30 -12.39
CA ARG A 27 2.25 2.56 -11.96
C ARG A 27 0.82 2.74 -12.47
N ASN A 28 0.57 2.44 -13.75
CA ASN A 28 -0.76 2.58 -14.34
C ASN A 28 -1.73 1.54 -13.77
N ALA A 29 -1.30 0.28 -13.67
CA ALA A 29 -2.09 -0.78 -13.06
C ALA A 29 -2.44 -0.47 -11.58
N SER A 30 -1.56 0.21 -10.83
CA SER A 30 -1.85 0.68 -9.48
C SER A 30 -3.01 1.66 -9.43
N TYR A 31 -3.05 2.63 -10.35
CA TYR A 31 -4.16 3.59 -10.42
C TYR A 31 -5.46 2.94 -10.90
N GLU A 32 -5.39 2.01 -11.84
CA GLU A 32 -6.56 1.24 -12.26
C GLU A 32 -7.11 0.37 -11.13
N ALA A 33 -6.25 -0.34 -10.40
CA ALA A 33 -6.64 -1.14 -9.24
C ALA A 33 -7.25 -0.26 -8.12
N ALA A 34 -6.71 0.95 -7.93
CA ALA A 34 -7.30 1.94 -7.03
C ALA A 34 -8.69 2.42 -7.51
N ALA A 35 -8.86 2.65 -8.82
CA ALA A 35 -10.14 3.03 -9.39
C ALA A 35 -11.19 1.89 -9.32
N ARG A 36 -10.75 0.63 -9.45
CA ARG A 36 -11.59 -0.57 -9.28
C ARG A 36 -11.91 -0.89 -7.82
N GLY A 37 -11.25 -0.25 -6.86
CA GLY A 37 -11.42 -0.51 -5.42
C GLY A 37 -10.68 -1.74 -4.90
N GLU A 38 -9.80 -2.34 -5.72
CA GLU A 38 -8.92 -3.44 -5.30
C GLU A 38 -7.85 -2.96 -4.32
N ILE A 39 -7.37 -1.72 -4.51
CA ILE A 39 -6.47 -1.05 -3.55
C ILE A 39 -7.28 -0.14 -2.64
N LYS A 40 -7.12 -0.32 -1.33
CA LYS A 40 -7.79 0.56 -0.35
C LYS A 40 -7.20 1.97 -0.40
N VAL A 41 -7.98 2.92 -0.90
CA VAL A 41 -7.59 4.34 -0.97
C VAL A 41 -8.39 5.17 0.02
N LEU A 42 -7.68 6.06 0.73
CA LEU A 42 -8.25 7.20 1.44
C LEU A 42 -8.11 8.45 0.57
N ASN A 43 -9.23 9.15 0.37
CA ASN A 43 -9.27 10.38 -0.40
C ASN A 43 -9.28 11.60 0.53
N PHE A 44 -8.25 12.43 0.44
CA PHE A 44 -8.15 13.72 1.12
C PHE A 44 -8.16 14.83 0.08
N GLY A 45 -9.36 15.29 -0.29
CA GLY A 45 -9.53 16.23 -1.40
C GLY A 45 -8.97 15.66 -2.70
N ARG A 46 -7.91 16.28 -3.24
CA ARG A 46 -7.23 15.85 -4.48
C ARG A 46 -6.16 14.78 -4.25
N ARG A 47 -5.86 14.44 -3.00
CA ARG A 47 -4.77 13.52 -2.64
C ARG A 47 -5.34 12.12 -2.37
N MET A 48 -4.81 11.13 -3.08
CA MET A 48 -5.08 9.71 -2.86
C MET A 48 -3.93 9.09 -2.09
N VAL A 49 -4.23 8.47 -0.95
CA VAL A 49 -3.23 7.74 -0.14
C VAL A 49 -3.73 6.36 0.23
N VAL A 50 -2.81 5.43 0.42
CA VAL A 50 -3.08 4.04 0.81
C VAL A 50 -2.61 3.83 2.24
N PRO A 51 -3.46 3.36 3.16
CA PRO A 51 -3.04 3.02 4.52
C PRO A 51 -2.03 1.88 4.49
N THR A 52 -0.87 2.08 5.12
CA THR A 52 0.16 1.03 5.18
C THR A 52 -0.28 -0.14 6.04
N ALA A 53 -1.14 0.07 7.03
CA ALA A 53 -1.76 -1.01 7.82
C ALA A 53 -2.54 -2.00 6.94
N TRP A 54 -3.29 -1.51 5.95
CA TRP A 54 -3.99 -2.39 5.00
C TRP A 54 -3.01 -3.17 4.12
N LEU A 55 -1.92 -2.51 3.70
CA LEU A 55 -0.88 -3.15 2.90
C LEU A 55 -0.12 -4.22 3.69
N LYS A 56 0.22 -3.97 4.96
CA LYS A 56 0.86 -4.94 5.87
C LYS A 56 0.01 -6.19 6.03
N LYS A 57 -1.30 -6.00 6.24
CA LYS A 57 -2.26 -7.10 6.35
C LYS A 57 -2.33 -7.96 5.09
N LEU A 58 -2.37 -7.33 3.90
CA LEU A 58 -2.38 -8.07 2.64
C LEU A 58 -1.09 -8.84 2.39
N LEU A 59 0.05 -8.24 2.74
CA LEU A 59 1.36 -8.87 2.59
C LEU A 59 1.69 -9.85 3.73
N GLN A 60 0.77 -10.06 4.68
CA GLN A 60 0.96 -10.90 5.87
C GLN A 60 2.21 -10.48 6.68
N LEU A 61 2.48 -9.17 6.74
CA LEU A 61 3.58 -8.57 7.49
C LEU A 61 3.16 -8.10 8.88
N ASP A 62 1.93 -8.40 9.29
CA ASP A 62 1.44 -8.16 10.64
C ASP A 62 2.17 -9.12 11.58
N SER A 63 3.30 -8.66 12.14
CA SER A 63 4.11 -9.41 13.11
C SER A 63 3.42 -9.53 14.49
N SER A 64 2.14 -9.90 14.51
CA SER A 64 1.47 -10.40 15.72
C SER A 64 1.52 -11.93 15.72
N GLU A 65 2.72 -12.48 15.58
CA GLU A 65 3.02 -13.81 16.07
C GLU A 65 3.88 -13.62 17.32
N ALA A 66 3.20 -13.21 18.39
CA ALA A 66 3.60 -13.52 19.75
C ALA A 66 2.67 -14.65 20.20
N PRO A 67 3.12 -15.91 20.24
CA PRO A 67 2.42 -16.95 21.00
C PRO A 67 2.41 -16.63 22.50
#